data_AF-I1HBU5-F1
#
_entry.id   AF-I1HBU5-F1
#
_cell.length_a   1.000
_cell.length_b   1.000
_cell.length_c   1.000
_cell.angle_alpha   90.00
_cell.angle_beta   90.00
_cell.angle_gamma   90.00
#
_symmetry.space_group_name_H-M   'P 1'
#
loop_
_entity.id
_entity.type
_entity.pdbx_description
1 polymer ?
#
loop_
_entity_poly.entity_id
_entity_poly.type
_entity_poly.pdbx_seq_one_letter_code
_entity_poly.pdbx_strand_id
1 'polypeptide(L)'
;MKRGRNKYEKLDGGGTVSTPLVVSDPHLGDLAQIGVSGSEISSRSVYFAVCHRDWSACQISSPLYKVDLALSNSDSEDSEGSREPPGRVKLRRIATLETDIGGKTFISMESAGWIIGIGGSNPGGTIIFDTKDNKVIRGPKLIANKWCPVVAAVGYKIYALSRLPDFVEEPDFVPWFEVLDLSKATITETEEGLTLDACSWEALPYPLCFPCKLTPKAYRRPPFITVSSSVVVEPYILISLNQPTNCVYAFDTNTGKWHKIDDEYLPFVGHATQLGHGSSIFLASSRENGPINAYDIHVSVSSPENISSVADKGGALKLSITVFSIRNKHGEDVSAKKSIITSLGKKHFCELLSFEGCGRYLVYDKETKESYPGKLYVQLCTYQKESHALHGETSEIVVSCQQELTSRIRSSCGFSSAPIVFALSI
;
A
#
# COMPACT_ATOMS: atom_id res chain seq x y z
N MET A 1 -13.84 -54.17 -47.60
CA MET A 1 -12.89 -53.81 -48.66
C MET A 1 -11.48 -54.16 -48.21
N LYS A 2 -10.73 -54.85 -49.09
CA LYS A 2 -9.38 -55.41 -48.86
C LYS A 2 -8.28 -54.36 -49.04
N ARG A 3 -7.09 -54.70 -48.50
CA ARG A 3 -5.72 -54.15 -48.64
C ARG A 3 -5.33 -53.18 -47.50
N GLY A 4 -4.40 -53.46 -46.58
CA GLY A 4 -3.48 -54.59 -46.39
C GLY A 4 -2.07 -54.34 -46.95
N ARG A 5 -1.07 -54.28 -46.05
CA ARG A 5 0.42 -54.41 -46.16
C ARG A 5 1.15 -53.19 -45.54
N ASN A 6 2.17 -53.31 -44.68
CA ASN A 6 3.18 -54.34 -44.37
C ASN A 6 3.60 -54.22 -42.87
N LYS A 7 3.86 -55.30 -42.10
CA LYS A 7 5.11 -56.11 -42.02
C LYS A 7 6.36 -55.24 -41.72
N TYR A 8 7.26 -55.49 -40.77
CA TYR A 8 7.62 -56.65 -39.93
C TYR A 8 8.70 -56.18 -38.92
N GLU A 9 8.83 -56.88 -37.77
CA GLU A 9 10.09 -57.23 -37.04
C GLU A 9 11.04 -56.10 -36.53
N LYS A 10 11.79 -56.21 -35.43
CA LYS A 10 12.04 -57.22 -34.39
C LYS A 10 12.77 -56.49 -33.24
N LEU A 11 12.46 -56.85 -32.00
CA LEU A 11 13.21 -56.47 -30.81
C LEU A 11 14.40 -57.43 -30.64
N ASP A 12 15.59 -56.87 -30.46
CA ASP A 12 16.71 -57.32 -29.61
C ASP A 12 17.56 -56.05 -29.40
N GLY A 13 17.88 -55.58 -28.20
CA GLY A 13 18.28 -56.31 -27.01
C GLY A 13 19.78 -56.13 -26.84
N GLY A 14 20.21 -55.14 -26.04
CA GLY A 14 21.63 -54.95 -25.69
C GLY A 14 21.94 -53.52 -25.25
N GLY A 15 21.93 -53.29 -23.94
CA GLY A 15 22.19 -51.97 -23.35
C GLY A 15 23.67 -51.63 -23.21
N THR A 16 23.96 -50.33 -23.07
CA THR A 16 24.65 -49.75 -21.90
C THR A 16 24.66 -48.22 -22.02
N VAL A 17 24.57 -47.61 -20.84
CA VAL A 17 24.73 -46.20 -20.46
C VAL A 17 25.36 -45.26 -21.50
N SER A 18 24.58 -44.24 -21.88
CA SER A 18 25.10 -42.90 -22.21
C SER A 18 23.97 -41.88 -22.05
N THR A 19 24.06 -41.05 -21.01
CA THR A 19 23.32 -39.78 -20.91
C THR A 19 23.55 -38.92 -22.14
N PRO A 20 22.53 -38.15 -22.57
CA PRO A 20 22.83 -36.81 -23.02
C PRO A 20 21.89 -35.74 -22.46
N LEU A 21 22.54 -34.68 -21.98
CA LEU A 21 22.19 -33.27 -22.19
C LEU A 21 20.91 -32.74 -21.54
N VAL A 22 21.07 -32.42 -20.25
CA VAL A 22 20.40 -31.28 -19.63
C VAL A 22 20.93 -30.00 -20.30
N VAL A 23 20.08 -29.31 -21.05
CA VAL A 23 20.28 -27.91 -21.40
C VAL A 23 19.56 -27.10 -20.32
N SER A 24 20.33 -26.63 -19.34
CA SER A 24 19.89 -25.65 -18.37
C SER A 24 19.86 -24.27 -19.04
N ASP A 25 18.70 -23.63 -19.08
CA ASP A 25 18.60 -22.20 -19.37
C ASP A 25 18.77 -21.43 -18.04
N PRO A 26 19.77 -20.55 -17.90
CA PRO A 26 20.07 -19.87 -16.65
C PRO A 26 19.40 -18.50 -16.63
N HIS A 27 18.57 -18.21 -15.62
CA HIS A 27 18.49 -16.89 -14.95
C HIS A 27 17.40 -16.90 -13.87
N LEU A 28 17.72 -17.52 -12.73
CA LEU A 28 17.10 -17.16 -11.45
C LEU A 28 18.06 -17.53 -10.31
N GLY A 29 19.10 -16.73 -10.15
CA GLY A 29 20.12 -16.94 -9.12
C GLY A 29 21.18 -15.85 -9.21
N ASP A 30 21.00 -14.82 -8.38
CA ASP A 30 22.03 -13.95 -7.78
C ASP A 30 21.49 -12.52 -7.62
N LEU A 31 20.80 -12.29 -6.50
CA LEU A 31 20.65 -10.97 -5.90
C LEU A 31 21.41 -10.95 -4.59
N ALA A 32 22.74 -11.05 -4.70
CA ALA A 32 23.66 -10.71 -3.64
C ALA A 32 24.93 -10.09 -4.25
N GLN A 33 25.02 -8.76 -4.11
CA GLN A 33 26.22 -7.93 -4.31
C GLN A 33 26.80 -7.83 -5.74
N ILE A 34 26.88 -6.61 -6.27
CA ILE A 34 28.10 -6.05 -6.89
C ILE A 34 27.98 -4.52 -6.89
N GLY A 35 29.11 -3.85 -6.64
CA GLY A 35 29.23 -2.43 -6.37
C GLY A 35 29.27 -1.53 -7.61
N VAL A 36 28.87 -0.28 -7.37
CA VAL A 36 29.44 1.01 -7.81
C VAL A 36 30.10 1.08 -9.20
N SER A 37 29.44 1.77 -10.14
CA SER A 37 30.03 2.91 -10.88
C SER A 37 29.02 3.44 -11.92
N GLY A 38 28.54 4.67 -11.70
CA GLY A 38 27.65 5.40 -12.59
C GLY A 38 26.65 6.18 -11.76
N SER A 39 26.65 7.51 -11.85
CA SER A 39 25.66 8.37 -11.19
C SER A 39 24.29 8.16 -11.86
N GLU A 40 23.64 7.05 -11.55
CA GLU A 40 22.23 6.88 -11.85
C GLU A 40 21.47 7.82 -10.91
N ILE A 41 20.98 8.91 -11.49
CA ILE A 41 19.81 9.60 -10.94
C ILE A 41 18.75 8.51 -10.85
N SER A 42 18.56 7.93 -9.67
CA SER A 42 17.50 6.96 -9.39
C SER A 42 16.19 7.70 -9.63
N SER A 43 15.67 7.63 -10.86
CA SER A 43 14.40 8.24 -11.23
C SER A 43 13.30 7.50 -10.48
N ARG A 44 12.89 8.04 -9.33
CA ARG A 44 11.73 7.54 -8.60
C ARG A 44 10.48 8.00 -9.30
N SER A 45 9.46 7.15 -9.29
CA SER A 45 8.19 7.47 -9.92
C SER A 45 7.07 7.34 -8.90
N VAL A 46 6.19 8.32 -8.88
CA VAL A 46 4.96 8.28 -8.09
C VAL A 46 3.81 7.86 -8.97
N TYR A 47 3.04 6.91 -8.46
CA TYR A 47 1.86 6.37 -9.11
C TYR A 47 0.62 6.69 -8.29
N PHE A 48 -0.43 7.13 -8.96
CA PHE A 48 -1.74 7.34 -8.32
C PHE A 48 -2.87 7.07 -9.29
N ALA A 49 -3.98 6.56 -8.77
CA ALA A 49 -5.20 6.36 -9.54
C ALA A 49 -6.28 7.37 -9.11
N VAL A 50 -7.10 7.77 -10.08
CA VAL A 50 -8.15 8.75 -9.90
C VAL A 50 -9.51 8.08 -9.97
N CYS A 51 -10.32 8.31 -8.95
CA CYS A 51 -11.66 7.77 -8.86
C CYS A 51 -12.60 8.70 -9.62
N HIS A 52 -13.09 8.23 -10.76
CA HIS A 52 -14.18 8.88 -11.45
C HIS A 52 -15.50 8.58 -10.74
N ARG A 53 -16.50 9.44 -10.96
CA ARG A 53 -17.82 9.15 -10.43
C ARG A 53 -18.56 8.17 -11.35
N ASP A 54 -19.14 7.15 -10.74
CA ASP A 54 -20.02 6.17 -11.39
C ASP A 54 -21.27 6.85 -11.92
N TRP A 55 -21.39 6.98 -13.24
CA TRP A 55 -22.66 7.38 -13.89
C TRP A 55 -23.49 6.16 -14.32
N SER A 56 -22.91 4.97 -14.32
CA SER A 56 -23.56 3.68 -14.60
C SER A 56 -22.49 2.62 -14.42
N ALA A 57 -22.88 1.35 -14.32
CA ALA A 57 -22.00 0.17 -14.36
C ALA A 57 -21.06 0.06 -15.59
N CYS A 58 -20.89 1.14 -16.37
CA CYS A 58 -20.16 1.21 -17.64
C CYS A 58 -18.76 1.86 -17.54
N GLN A 59 -18.34 2.42 -16.39
CA GLN A 59 -16.93 2.84 -16.19
C GLN A 59 -16.24 1.96 -15.15
N ILE A 60 -16.08 0.67 -15.46
CA ILE A 60 -15.28 -0.29 -14.70
C ILE A 60 -13.77 -0.02 -14.91
N SER A 61 -13.37 1.22 -15.19
CA SER A 61 -11.99 1.49 -15.62
C SER A 61 -11.47 2.80 -15.05
N SER A 62 -10.38 2.73 -14.32
CA SER A 62 -9.79 3.88 -13.63
C SER A 62 -8.41 4.22 -14.19
N PRO A 63 -8.13 5.49 -14.53
CA PRO A 63 -6.83 5.87 -15.06
C PRO A 63 -5.76 5.81 -13.97
N LEU A 64 -4.64 5.15 -14.29
CA LEU A 64 -3.43 5.17 -13.50
C LEU A 64 -2.47 6.21 -14.09
N TYR A 65 -1.99 7.12 -13.26
CA TYR A 65 -1.04 8.14 -13.62
C TYR A 65 0.33 7.87 -13.02
N LYS A 66 1.36 8.25 -13.77
CA LYS A 66 2.77 8.23 -13.37
C LYS A 66 3.32 9.65 -13.39
N VAL A 67 4.12 9.97 -12.38
CA VAL A 67 4.93 11.18 -12.31
C VAL A 67 6.37 10.77 -12.06
N ASP A 68 7.25 11.06 -13.02
CA ASP A 68 8.69 10.86 -12.86
C ASP A 68 9.28 12.01 -12.05
N LEU A 69 10.06 11.68 -11.02
CA LEU A 69 10.66 12.65 -10.11
C LEU A 69 12.15 12.79 -10.39
N ALA A 70 12.60 14.04 -10.45
CA ALA A 70 14.01 14.38 -10.48
C ALA A 70 14.45 14.75 -9.06
N LEU A 71 14.95 13.77 -8.32
CA LEU A 71 15.47 13.99 -6.96
C LEU A 71 16.96 14.34 -7.04
N SER A 72 17.36 15.44 -6.42
CA SER A 72 18.78 15.76 -6.25
C SER A 72 19.36 14.98 -5.08
N ASN A 73 20.14 13.93 -5.37
CA ASN A 73 21.00 13.31 -4.35
C ASN A 73 22.24 14.19 -4.16
N SER A 74 22.13 15.23 -3.34
CA SER A 74 23.27 16.08 -3.01
C SER A 74 24.17 15.40 -1.96
N ASP A 75 24.97 14.42 -2.40
CA ASP A 75 26.19 14.03 -1.68
C ASP A 75 27.45 14.56 -2.40
N SER A 76 27.30 15.35 -3.47
CA SER A 76 28.39 16.06 -4.15
C SER A 76 28.20 17.57 -4.03
N GLU A 77 28.97 18.18 -3.11
CA GLU A 77 29.33 19.60 -3.19
C GLU A 77 30.18 19.78 -4.44
N ASP A 78 29.56 20.08 -5.58
CA ASP A 78 30.15 20.80 -6.72
C ASP A 78 29.24 20.65 -7.94
N SER A 79 28.30 21.59 -8.10
CA SER A 79 27.88 22.12 -9.41
C SER A 79 26.77 23.16 -9.21
N GLU A 80 27.18 24.42 -9.05
CA GLU A 80 26.34 25.56 -9.42
C GLU A 80 26.19 25.58 -10.95
N GLY A 81 25.19 24.86 -11.46
CA GLY A 81 24.88 24.82 -12.89
C GLY A 81 23.37 24.92 -13.12
N SER A 82 22.92 26.14 -13.46
CA SER A 82 21.61 26.49 -14.05
C SER A 82 20.42 25.58 -13.70
N ARG A 83 19.75 25.85 -12.58
CA ARG A 83 18.39 25.35 -12.33
C ARG A 83 17.41 26.07 -13.28
N GLU A 84 16.95 25.38 -14.32
CA GLU A 84 15.73 25.80 -15.01
C GLU A 84 14.57 25.85 -13.99
N PRO A 85 13.64 26.81 -14.10
CA PRO A 85 12.49 26.88 -13.20
C PRO A 85 11.65 25.59 -13.32
N PRO A 86 10.93 25.16 -12.26
CA PRO A 86 10.11 23.95 -12.29
C PRO A 86 9.04 24.10 -13.38
N GLY A 87 9.32 23.53 -14.55
CA GLY A 87 8.36 23.42 -15.63
C GLY A 87 7.18 22.56 -15.19
N ARG A 88 6.00 22.82 -15.77
CA ARG A 88 4.83 21.95 -15.60
C ARG A 88 5.22 20.52 -15.99
N VAL A 89 5.47 19.65 -15.02
CA VAL A 89 5.67 18.22 -15.31
C VAL A 89 4.34 17.68 -15.84
N LYS A 90 4.43 17.04 -17.01
CA LYS A 90 3.26 16.50 -17.70
C LYS A 90 2.85 15.20 -17.02
N LEU A 91 1.74 15.26 -16.29
CA LEU A 91 1.09 14.06 -15.76
C LEU A 91 0.84 13.06 -16.90
N ARG A 92 1.41 11.86 -16.81
CA ARG A 92 1.28 10.83 -17.84
C ARG A 92 0.30 9.77 -17.37
N ARG A 93 -0.81 9.59 -18.10
CA ARG A 93 -1.63 8.38 -17.97
C ARG A 93 -0.83 7.23 -18.57
N ILE A 94 -0.58 6.19 -17.79
CA ILE A 94 0.25 5.05 -18.19
C ILE A 94 -0.56 3.78 -18.40
N ALA A 95 -1.69 3.65 -17.70
CA ALA A 95 -2.56 2.50 -17.82
C ALA A 95 -4.00 2.89 -17.50
N THR A 96 -4.89 1.94 -17.76
CA THR A 96 -6.26 1.96 -17.27
C THR A 96 -6.45 0.67 -16.49
N LEU A 97 -6.73 0.80 -15.20
CA LEU A 97 -7.07 -0.34 -14.36
C LEU A 97 -8.50 -0.73 -14.72
N GLU A 98 -8.73 -1.91 -15.26
CA GLU A 98 -10.07 -2.45 -15.59
C GLU A 98 -10.85 -2.87 -14.34
N THR A 99 -10.90 -1.97 -13.36
CA THR A 99 -11.72 -2.07 -12.18
C THR A 99 -12.18 -0.69 -11.74
N ASP A 100 -13.33 -0.64 -11.08
CA ASP A 100 -13.61 0.47 -10.17
C ASP A 100 -12.54 0.45 -9.06
N ILE A 101 -11.97 1.61 -8.76
CA ILE A 101 -11.00 1.77 -7.67
C ILE A 101 -11.66 2.34 -6.40
N GLY A 102 -12.94 2.70 -6.48
CA GLY A 102 -13.78 3.04 -5.34
C GLY A 102 -13.70 1.94 -4.29
N GLY A 103 -13.42 2.34 -3.05
CA GLY A 103 -13.30 1.39 -1.95
C GLY A 103 -12.07 0.48 -1.98
N LYS A 104 -11.15 0.62 -2.95
CA LYS A 104 -9.89 -0.14 -2.93
C LYS A 104 -8.83 0.58 -2.11
N THR A 105 -7.94 -0.17 -1.49
CA THR A 105 -6.71 0.34 -0.88
C THR A 105 -5.52 -0.25 -1.61
N PHE A 106 -4.49 0.56 -1.86
CA PHE A 106 -3.35 0.19 -2.67
C PHE A 106 -2.07 0.16 -1.87
N ILE A 107 -1.18 -0.77 -2.21
CA ILE A 107 0.14 -0.91 -1.63
C ILE A 107 1.17 -1.19 -2.72
N SER A 108 2.39 -0.70 -2.55
CA SER A 108 3.52 -1.05 -3.42
C SER A 108 4.25 -2.27 -2.85
N MET A 109 4.67 -3.16 -3.74
CA MET A 109 5.57 -4.26 -3.44
C MET A 109 6.83 -4.07 -4.28
N GLU A 110 7.77 -3.30 -3.72
CA GLU A 110 9.00 -2.86 -4.42
C GLU A 110 9.83 -4.03 -4.95
N SER A 111 9.91 -5.14 -4.19
CA SER A 111 10.66 -6.35 -4.58
C SER A 111 10.19 -6.96 -5.91
N ALA A 112 8.89 -6.90 -6.19
CA ALA A 112 8.32 -7.36 -7.45
C ALA A 112 8.17 -6.24 -8.50
N GLY A 113 8.10 -4.98 -8.07
CA GLY A 113 7.73 -3.85 -8.94
C GLY A 113 6.23 -3.80 -9.18
N TRP A 114 5.42 -4.14 -8.17
CA TRP A 114 3.97 -4.25 -8.30
C TRP A 114 3.24 -3.18 -7.47
N ILE A 115 2.15 -2.66 -8.03
CA ILE A 115 1.14 -1.89 -7.30
C ILE A 115 -0.09 -2.77 -7.16
N ILE A 116 -0.50 -3.06 -5.94
CA ILE A 116 -1.57 -4.03 -5.64
C ILE A 116 -2.74 -3.26 -5.02
N GLY A 117 -3.89 -3.27 -5.70
CA GLY A 117 -5.15 -2.70 -5.22
C GLY A 117 -6.10 -3.78 -4.71
N ILE A 118 -6.63 -3.60 -3.50
CA ILE A 118 -7.38 -4.62 -2.76
C ILE A 118 -8.69 -4.03 -2.22
N GLY A 119 -9.76 -4.81 -2.25
CA GLY A 119 -11.08 -4.40 -1.75
C GLY A 119 -12.01 -3.88 -2.84
N GLY A 120 -12.91 -2.97 -2.50
CA GLY A 120 -13.93 -2.42 -3.39
C GLY A 120 -15.14 -3.34 -3.54
N SER A 121 -16.21 -2.83 -4.16
CA SER A 121 -17.50 -3.53 -4.25
C SER A 121 -17.75 -4.20 -5.62
N ASN A 122 -17.19 -3.70 -6.73
CA ASN A 122 -17.47 -4.29 -8.05
C ASN A 122 -16.40 -4.03 -9.15
N PRO A 123 -15.65 -5.06 -9.59
CA PRO A 123 -15.47 -6.33 -8.90
C PRO A 123 -14.67 -6.10 -7.61
N GLY A 124 -15.24 -6.52 -6.48
CA GLY A 124 -14.45 -6.74 -5.27
C GLY A 124 -13.32 -7.74 -5.59
N GLY A 125 -12.08 -7.42 -5.21
CA GLY A 125 -10.95 -8.27 -5.57
C GLY A 125 -9.60 -7.55 -5.66
N THR A 126 -8.60 -8.34 -6.04
CA THR A 126 -7.20 -7.93 -6.17
C THR A 126 -6.92 -7.51 -7.61
N ILE A 127 -6.36 -6.32 -7.81
CA ILE A 127 -5.82 -5.87 -9.09
C ILE A 127 -4.34 -5.55 -8.90
N ILE A 128 -3.51 -5.97 -9.84
CA ILE A 128 -2.08 -5.73 -9.79
C ILE A 128 -1.69 -4.96 -11.05
N PHE A 129 -0.92 -3.91 -10.87
CA PHE A 129 -0.24 -3.23 -11.96
C PHE A 129 1.26 -3.51 -11.87
N ASP A 130 1.78 -4.20 -12.87
CA ASP A 130 3.22 -4.44 -13.02
C ASP A 130 3.88 -3.21 -13.62
N THR A 131 4.76 -2.54 -12.86
CA THR A 131 5.42 -1.31 -13.31
C THR A 131 6.55 -1.56 -14.32
N LYS A 132 7.10 -2.78 -14.38
CA LYS A 132 8.17 -3.14 -15.32
C LYS A 132 7.59 -3.31 -16.71
N ASP A 133 6.51 -4.11 -16.80
CA ASP A 133 5.89 -4.44 -18.08
C ASP A 133 4.73 -3.50 -18.45
N ASN A 134 4.32 -2.62 -17.54
CA ASN A 134 3.14 -1.77 -17.66
C ASN A 134 1.86 -2.55 -17.97
N LYS A 135 1.69 -3.72 -17.35
CA LYS A 135 0.55 -4.59 -17.55
C LYS A 135 -0.34 -4.66 -16.31
N VAL A 136 -1.62 -4.86 -16.54
CA VAL A 136 -2.60 -5.10 -15.48
C VAL A 136 -2.82 -6.61 -15.36
N ILE A 137 -2.70 -7.13 -14.15
CA ILE A 137 -2.86 -8.54 -13.80
C ILE A 137 -4.02 -8.64 -12.82
N ARG A 138 -4.98 -9.52 -13.09
CA ARG A 138 -6.10 -9.80 -12.20
C ARG A 138 -5.67 -10.80 -11.13
N GLY A 139 -5.84 -10.46 -9.86
CA GLY A 139 -5.56 -11.36 -8.75
C GLY A 139 -6.82 -12.06 -8.24
N PRO A 140 -6.67 -12.95 -7.25
CA PRO A 140 -7.80 -13.65 -6.66
C PRO A 140 -8.76 -12.68 -5.96
N LYS A 141 -10.03 -13.06 -5.87
CA LYS A 141 -11.04 -12.36 -5.08
C LYS A 141 -10.80 -12.62 -3.59
N LEU A 142 -11.07 -11.61 -2.76
CA LEU A 142 -11.11 -11.79 -1.31
C LEU A 142 -12.22 -12.79 -0.96
N ILE A 143 -12.11 -13.45 0.19
CA ILE A 143 -13.14 -14.34 0.73
C ILE A 143 -14.40 -13.52 1.07
N ALA A 144 -14.21 -12.37 1.72
CA ALA A 144 -15.26 -11.39 1.99
C ALA A 144 -14.90 -10.04 1.36
N ASN A 145 -15.89 -9.34 0.80
CA ASN A 145 -15.65 -8.02 0.21
C ASN A 145 -15.27 -7.04 1.33
N LYS A 146 -14.42 -6.05 1.02
CA LYS A 146 -13.97 -5.05 2.00
C LYS A 146 -13.96 -3.67 1.38
N TRP A 147 -14.54 -2.69 2.07
CA TRP A 147 -14.55 -1.31 1.62
C TRP A 147 -13.46 -0.52 2.35
N CYS A 148 -12.52 0.02 1.56
CA CYS A 148 -11.34 0.73 2.04
C CYS A 148 -10.58 -0.07 3.13
N PRO A 149 -10.19 -1.34 2.89
CA PRO A 149 -9.53 -2.15 3.91
C PRO A 149 -8.24 -1.48 4.41
N VAL A 150 -7.81 -1.83 5.62
CA VAL A 150 -6.43 -1.62 6.05
C VAL A 150 -5.59 -2.70 5.37
N VAL A 151 -4.59 -2.29 4.61
CA VAL A 151 -3.70 -3.18 3.86
C VAL A 151 -2.28 -3.06 4.40
N ALA A 152 -1.60 -4.20 4.55
CA ALA A 152 -0.21 -4.27 4.93
C ALA A 152 0.54 -5.29 4.05
N ALA A 153 1.78 -4.99 3.70
CA ALA A 153 2.70 -5.91 3.04
C ALA A 153 3.82 -6.25 4.01
N VAL A 154 4.08 -7.55 4.20
CA VAL A 154 5.19 -8.07 5.00
C VAL A 154 5.84 -9.20 4.21
N GLY A 155 7.06 -8.98 3.74
CA GLY A 155 7.71 -9.88 2.78
C GLY A 155 6.86 -10.10 1.52
N TYR A 156 6.54 -11.36 1.20
CA TYR A 156 5.68 -11.75 0.06
C TYR A 156 4.20 -11.90 0.42
N LYS A 157 3.80 -11.48 1.63
CA LYS A 157 2.42 -11.62 2.10
C LYS A 157 1.73 -10.27 2.15
N ILE A 158 0.50 -10.26 1.68
CA ILE A 158 -0.38 -9.10 1.71
C ILE A 158 -1.53 -9.39 2.65
N TYR A 159 -1.73 -8.54 3.64
CA TYR A 159 -2.77 -8.66 4.65
C TYR A 159 -3.86 -7.63 4.39
N ALA A 160 -5.12 -8.04 4.52
CA ALA A 160 -6.28 -7.17 4.36
C ALA A 160 -7.20 -7.30 5.58
N LEU A 161 -7.38 -6.18 6.28
CA LEU A 161 -8.25 -6.06 7.46
C LEU A 161 -9.41 -5.12 7.15
N SER A 162 -10.64 -5.52 7.47
CA SER A 162 -11.81 -4.63 7.42
C SER A 162 -11.58 -3.42 8.31
N ARG A 163 -11.65 -2.23 7.72
CA ARG A 163 -11.46 -0.97 8.45
C ARG A 163 -12.66 -0.67 9.34
N LEU A 164 -13.86 -0.97 8.85
CA LEU A 164 -15.13 -0.85 9.55
C LEU A 164 -15.82 -2.21 9.51
N PRO A 165 -15.59 -3.12 10.46
CA PRO A 165 -16.22 -4.45 10.44
C PRO A 165 -17.74 -4.33 10.51
N ASP A 166 -18.43 -4.98 9.58
CA ASP A 166 -19.87 -5.16 9.56
C ASP A 166 -20.24 -6.53 10.16
N PHE A 167 -21.41 -6.61 10.79
CA PHE A 167 -21.91 -7.78 11.52
C PHE A 167 -23.20 -8.35 10.93
N VAL A 168 -23.69 -7.76 9.84
CA VAL A 168 -24.98 -8.08 9.22
C VAL A 168 -24.81 -8.47 7.76
N GLU A 169 -24.06 -7.70 6.97
CA GLU A 169 -23.94 -7.92 5.53
C GLU A 169 -22.62 -7.41 4.93
N GLU A 170 -22.36 -7.79 3.68
CA GLU A 170 -21.23 -7.32 2.88
C GLU A 170 -21.47 -5.89 2.36
N PRO A 171 -20.42 -5.05 2.18
CA PRO A 171 -19.00 -5.34 2.40
C PRO A 171 -18.60 -5.28 3.88
N ASP A 172 -17.38 -5.75 4.18
CA ASP A 172 -16.75 -5.79 5.50
C ASP A 172 -17.38 -6.80 6.48
N PHE A 173 -18.03 -7.83 5.95
CA PHE A 173 -18.47 -8.97 6.74
C PHE A 173 -17.32 -9.96 7.02
N VAL A 174 -17.59 -10.99 7.83
CA VAL A 174 -16.60 -12.01 8.16
C VAL A 174 -16.23 -12.87 6.92
N PRO A 175 -14.95 -13.26 6.76
CA PRO A 175 -13.82 -12.99 7.64
C PRO A 175 -13.30 -11.54 7.53
N TRP A 176 -13.08 -10.88 8.67
CA TRP A 176 -12.60 -9.50 8.68
C TRP A 176 -11.10 -9.36 8.40
N PHE A 177 -10.31 -10.41 8.60
CA PHE A 177 -8.87 -10.39 8.37
C PHE A 177 -8.45 -11.55 7.48
N GLU A 178 -7.72 -11.24 6.42
CA GLU A 178 -7.31 -12.21 5.40
C GLU A 178 -5.85 -11.96 4.98
N VAL A 179 -5.22 -12.98 4.41
CA VAL A 179 -3.86 -12.90 3.84
C VAL A 179 -3.81 -13.52 2.45
N LEU A 180 -3.05 -12.90 1.57
CA LEU A 180 -2.65 -13.42 0.27
C LEU A 180 -1.14 -13.65 0.28
N ASP A 181 -0.72 -14.90 0.12
CA ASP A 181 0.70 -15.25 -0.01
C ASP A 181 1.10 -15.30 -1.48
N LEU A 182 2.03 -14.41 -1.87
CA LEU A 182 2.52 -14.27 -3.24
C LEU A 182 3.84 -15.02 -3.49
N SER A 183 4.38 -15.73 -2.50
CA SER A 183 5.70 -16.39 -2.60
C SER A 183 5.78 -17.45 -3.70
N LYS A 184 4.64 -18.03 -4.08
CA LYS A 184 4.51 -19.04 -5.15
C LYS A 184 3.63 -18.59 -6.31
N ALA A 185 3.24 -17.32 -6.32
CA ALA A 185 2.32 -16.82 -7.31
C ALA A 185 2.98 -16.79 -8.70
N THR A 186 2.21 -17.18 -9.71
CA THR A 186 2.67 -17.19 -11.11
C THR A 186 1.69 -16.43 -11.99
N ILE A 187 2.20 -15.72 -12.99
CA ILE A 187 1.36 -15.01 -13.95
C ILE A 187 1.04 -15.96 -15.10
N THR A 188 -0.24 -16.09 -15.42
CA THR A 188 -0.74 -16.85 -16.56
C THR A 188 -1.52 -15.96 -17.50
N GLU A 189 -1.46 -16.27 -18.79
CA GLU A 189 -2.21 -15.58 -19.83
C GLU A 189 -3.45 -16.40 -20.19
N THR A 190 -4.62 -15.76 -20.06
CA THR A 190 -5.93 -16.35 -20.36
C THR A 190 -6.61 -15.57 -21.47
N GLU A 191 -7.72 -16.08 -21.99
CA GLU A 191 -8.55 -15.35 -22.98
C GLU A 191 -9.06 -14.00 -22.43
N GLU A 192 -9.17 -13.85 -21.11
CA GLU A 192 -9.63 -12.63 -20.44
C GLU A 192 -8.49 -11.67 -20.03
N GLY A 193 -7.24 -12.02 -20.33
CA GLY A 193 -6.04 -11.26 -19.98
C GLY A 193 -5.12 -11.97 -19.00
N LEU A 194 -4.23 -11.21 -18.35
CA LEU A 194 -3.28 -11.74 -17.39
C LEU A 194 -3.94 -11.98 -16.02
N THR A 195 -3.72 -13.16 -15.47
CA THR A 195 -4.22 -13.58 -14.17
C THR A 195 -3.10 -14.07 -13.26
N LEU A 196 -3.30 -13.95 -11.96
CA LEU A 196 -2.41 -14.48 -10.95
C LEU A 196 -2.91 -15.85 -10.47
N ASP A 197 -2.10 -16.88 -10.69
CA ASP A 197 -2.36 -18.27 -10.31
C ASP A 197 -1.49 -18.73 -9.13
N ALA A 198 -1.82 -19.91 -8.60
CA ALA A 198 -1.12 -20.56 -7.49
C ALA A 198 -1.11 -19.76 -6.17
N CYS A 199 -2.06 -18.84 -6.01
CA CYS A 199 -2.29 -18.09 -4.77
C CYS A 199 -3.79 -17.88 -4.54
N SER A 200 -4.20 -17.81 -3.28
CA SER A 200 -5.57 -17.50 -2.87
C SER A 200 -5.56 -16.73 -1.57
N TRP A 201 -6.63 -15.99 -1.30
CA TRP A 201 -6.85 -15.40 0.01
C TRP A 201 -7.18 -16.48 1.04
N GLU A 202 -6.61 -16.35 2.23
CA GLU A 202 -6.86 -17.21 3.38
C GLU A 202 -7.35 -16.39 4.56
N ALA A 203 -8.38 -16.89 5.24
CA ALA A 203 -8.91 -16.24 6.43
C ALA A 203 -7.93 -16.38 7.61
N LEU A 204 -7.70 -15.27 8.31
CA LEU A 204 -6.87 -15.21 9.51
C LEU A 204 -7.72 -14.97 10.77
N PRO A 205 -7.15 -15.21 11.96
CA PRO A 205 -7.79 -14.81 13.21
C PRO A 205 -8.13 -13.32 13.19
N TYR A 206 -9.35 -12.96 13.57
CA TYR A 206 -9.76 -11.57 13.69
C TYR A 206 -9.05 -10.87 14.85
N PRO A 207 -8.88 -9.54 14.81
CA PRO A 207 -8.32 -8.78 15.92
C PRO A 207 -9.08 -9.03 17.22
N LEU A 208 -8.38 -9.11 18.35
CA LEU A 208 -9.00 -9.33 19.67
C LEU A 208 -10.03 -8.25 20.03
N CYS A 209 -9.92 -7.07 19.42
CA CYS A 209 -10.86 -5.96 19.60
C CYS A 209 -12.14 -6.07 18.76
N PHE A 210 -12.25 -7.04 17.85
CA PHE A 210 -13.46 -7.26 17.06
C PHE A 210 -14.36 -8.27 17.78
N PRO A 211 -15.57 -7.88 18.20
CA PRO A 211 -16.44 -8.74 18.99
C PRO A 211 -17.02 -9.85 18.11
N CYS A 212 -16.47 -11.06 18.24
CA CYS A 212 -16.89 -12.22 17.46
C CYS A 212 -18.25 -12.82 17.84
N LYS A 213 -18.77 -12.47 19.02
CA LYS A 213 -20.06 -12.96 19.53
C LYS A 213 -20.86 -11.79 20.07
N LEU A 214 -21.84 -11.36 19.30
CA LEU A 214 -22.82 -10.37 19.74
C LEU A 214 -24.00 -11.06 20.42
N THR A 215 -24.48 -10.49 21.52
CA THR A 215 -25.77 -10.88 22.09
C THR A 215 -26.90 -10.47 21.13
N PRO A 216 -28.10 -11.08 21.19
CA PRO A 216 -29.23 -10.66 20.34
C PRO A 216 -29.56 -9.16 20.45
N LYS A 217 -29.31 -8.55 21.62
CA LYS A 217 -29.46 -7.10 21.83
C LYS A 217 -28.37 -6.30 21.10
N ALA A 218 -27.12 -6.76 21.19
CA ALA A 218 -26.00 -6.13 20.49
C ALA A 218 -26.10 -6.29 18.97
N TYR A 219 -26.75 -7.35 18.46
CA TYR A 219 -27.02 -7.47 17.01
C TYR A 219 -27.97 -6.38 16.49
N ARG A 220 -28.92 -5.91 17.31
CA ARG A 220 -29.83 -4.80 16.92
C ARG A 220 -29.11 -3.45 16.87
N ARG A 221 -27.97 -3.31 17.56
CA ARG A 221 -27.12 -2.12 17.58
C ARG A 221 -25.66 -2.58 17.69
N PRO A 222 -25.07 -3.06 16.59
CA PRO A 222 -23.69 -3.52 16.60
C PRO A 222 -22.74 -2.43 17.08
N PRO A 223 -21.60 -2.79 17.68
CA PRO A 223 -20.61 -1.82 18.08
C PRO A 223 -20.04 -1.13 16.84
N PHE A 224 -19.98 0.20 16.88
CA PHE A 224 -19.34 0.98 15.82
C PHE A 224 -17.83 1.00 16.05
N ILE A 225 -17.11 0.18 15.28
CA ILE A 225 -15.66 0.04 15.37
C ILE A 225 -15.05 0.56 14.08
N THR A 226 -13.98 1.33 14.20
CA THR A 226 -13.19 1.77 13.05
C THR A 226 -11.71 1.69 13.39
N VAL A 227 -10.92 1.05 12.53
CA VAL A 227 -9.47 1.11 12.62
C VAL A 227 -9.04 2.54 12.26
N SER A 228 -8.56 3.28 13.25
CA SER A 228 -8.18 4.68 13.12
C SER A 228 -6.77 4.82 12.57
N SER A 229 -5.88 3.91 12.95
CA SER A 229 -4.45 4.01 12.65
C SER A 229 -3.84 2.63 12.43
N SER A 230 -2.87 2.54 11.53
CA SER A 230 -2.14 1.31 11.24
C SER A 230 -0.68 1.58 10.88
N VAL A 231 0.21 0.66 11.23
CA VAL A 231 1.62 0.69 10.83
C VAL A 231 2.19 -0.72 10.80
N VAL A 232 3.13 -0.96 9.89
CA VAL A 232 3.89 -2.21 9.82
C VAL A 232 5.26 -1.97 10.46
N VAL A 233 5.50 -2.63 11.59
CA VAL A 233 6.81 -2.65 12.27
C VAL A 233 7.25 -4.11 12.28
N GLU A 234 7.89 -4.53 11.18
CA GLU A 234 8.14 -5.96 10.92
C GLU A 234 8.77 -6.67 12.14
N PRO A 235 8.27 -7.86 12.51
CA PRO A 235 7.24 -8.68 11.84
C PRO A 235 5.78 -8.36 12.26
N TYR A 236 5.53 -7.23 12.92
CA TYR A 236 4.23 -6.89 13.51
C TYR A 236 3.41 -5.92 12.66
N ILE A 237 2.12 -6.20 12.52
CA ILE A 237 1.14 -5.23 12.01
C ILE A 237 0.42 -4.64 13.21
N LEU A 238 0.62 -3.34 13.45
CA LEU A 238 0.00 -2.62 14.56
C LEU A 238 -1.25 -1.90 14.09
N ILE A 239 -2.30 -1.94 14.91
CA ILE A 239 -3.53 -1.17 14.70
C ILE A 239 -3.99 -0.52 16.00
N SER A 240 -4.66 0.62 15.87
CA SER A 240 -5.49 1.20 16.92
C SER A 240 -6.89 1.47 16.39
N LEU A 241 -7.87 1.44 17.29
CA LEU A 241 -9.26 1.72 16.97
C LEU A 241 -9.63 3.17 17.31
N ASN A 242 -10.77 3.62 16.79
CA ASN A 242 -11.46 4.79 17.32
C ASN A 242 -11.98 4.52 18.75
N GLN A 243 -12.23 5.59 19.50
CA GLN A 243 -12.80 5.51 20.86
C GLN A 243 -14.03 4.59 20.90
N PRO A 244 -14.22 3.81 21.99
CA PRO A 244 -13.71 4.06 23.35
C PRO A 244 -12.50 3.21 23.78
N THR A 245 -12.04 2.25 22.97
CA THR A 245 -10.90 1.41 23.34
C THR A 245 -9.61 2.07 22.88
N ASN A 246 -8.91 2.73 23.80
CA ASN A 246 -7.60 3.34 23.56
C ASN A 246 -6.51 2.27 23.56
N CYS A 247 -6.54 1.23 22.72
CA CYS A 247 -5.52 0.18 22.81
C CYS A 247 -4.84 -0.06 21.47
N VAL A 248 -3.55 -0.40 21.53
CA VAL A 248 -2.80 -0.90 20.37
C VAL A 248 -2.80 -2.43 20.38
N TYR A 249 -3.13 -2.99 19.23
CA TYR A 249 -3.05 -4.42 18.96
C TYR A 249 -1.99 -4.69 17.91
N ALA A 250 -1.23 -5.77 18.12
CA ALA A 250 -0.22 -6.25 17.19
C ALA A 250 -0.62 -7.62 16.66
N PHE A 251 -0.65 -7.78 15.34
CA PHE A 251 -0.64 -9.09 14.72
C PHE A 251 0.81 -9.51 14.46
N ASP A 252 1.22 -10.61 15.10
CA ASP A 252 2.52 -11.23 14.84
C ASP A 252 2.41 -12.12 13.61
N THR A 253 3.04 -11.69 12.51
CA THR A 253 3.01 -12.43 11.24
C THR A 253 3.74 -13.77 11.28
N ASN A 254 4.64 -13.98 12.25
CA ASN A 254 5.36 -15.25 12.41
C ASN A 254 4.50 -16.30 13.11
N THR A 255 3.77 -15.90 14.16
CA THR A 255 2.96 -16.83 14.97
C THR A 255 1.50 -16.88 14.54
N GLY A 256 1.03 -15.91 13.74
CA GLY A 256 -0.35 -15.81 13.31
C GLY A 256 -1.31 -15.40 14.43
N LYS A 257 -0.82 -14.70 15.45
CA LYS A 257 -1.59 -14.35 16.66
C LYS A 257 -1.68 -12.84 16.86
N TRP A 258 -2.81 -12.43 17.45
CA TRP A 258 -3.02 -11.06 17.91
C TRP A 258 -2.62 -10.91 19.38
N HIS A 259 -2.00 -9.78 19.69
CA HIS A 259 -1.58 -9.39 21.03
C HIS A 259 -2.08 -7.98 21.32
N LYS A 260 -2.60 -7.73 22.52
CA LYS A 260 -2.76 -6.36 23.03
C LYS A 260 -1.40 -5.93 23.59
N ILE A 261 -0.86 -4.82 23.12
CA ILE A 261 0.51 -4.41 23.48
C ILE A 261 0.60 -3.07 24.19
N ASP A 262 -0.45 -2.25 24.10
CA ASP A 262 -0.52 -0.94 24.77
C ASP A 262 -1.96 -0.59 25.15
N ASP A 263 -2.11 0.17 26.22
CA ASP A 263 -3.36 0.73 26.75
C ASP A 263 -3.59 2.19 26.31
N GLU A 264 -2.74 2.69 25.41
CA GLU A 264 -2.93 3.93 24.66
C GLU A 264 -3.19 3.66 23.16
N TYR A 265 -3.56 4.71 22.41
CA TYR A 265 -3.75 4.64 20.96
C TYR A 265 -2.48 5.10 20.22
N LEU A 266 -2.32 4.69 18.96
CA LEU A 266 -1.21 5.17 18.14
C LEU A 266 -1.35 6.69 17.90
N PRO A 267 -0.31 7.51 18.11
CA PRO A 267 -0.41 8.98 18.13
C PRO A 267 -0.48 9.63 16.73
N PHE A 268 -1.17 8.98 15.80
CA PHE A 268 -1.41 9.42 14.42
C PHE A 268 -2.72 8.84 13.89
N VAL A 269 -3.17 9.29 12.72
CA VAL A 269 -4.36 8.77 12.03
C VAL A 269 -3.98 8.26 10.64
N GLY A 270 -4.63 7.18 10.21
CA GLY A 270 -4.39 6.55 8.91
C GLY A 270 -3.21 5.57 8.93
N HIS A 271 -2.62 5.35 7.76
CA HIS A 271 -1.47 4.47 7.61
C HIS A 271 -0.17 5.26 7.75
N ALA A 272 0.73 4.82 8.63
CA ALA A 272 2.05 5.40 8.75
C ALA A 272 3.02 4.77 7.75
N THR A 273 3.65 5.59 6.91
CA THR A 273 4.58 5.13 5.88
C THR A 273 6.00 5.15 6.40
N GLN A 274 6.74 4.05 6.28
CA GLN A 274 8.15 3.97 6.67
C GLN A 274 9.01 4.94 5.85
N LEU A 275 9.81 5.78 6.50
CA LEU A 275 10.73 6.71 5.85
C LEU A 275 11.98 5.96 5.38
N GLY A 276 11.86 5.31 4.23
CA GLY A 276 12.90 4.51 3.61
C GLY A 276 13.09 3.15 4.27
N HIS A 277 13.52 2.19 3.45
CA HIS A 277 13.67 0.80 3.85
C HIS A 277 14.61 0.62 5.05
N GLY A 278 14.13 -0.10 6.06
CA GLY A 278 14.90 -0.47 7.26
C GLY A 278 15.06 0.64 8.30
N SER A 279 14.37 1.77 8.16
CA SER A 279 14.33 2.79 9.22
C SER A 279 13.24 2.46 10.24
N SER A 280 13.43 2.88 11.49
CA SER A 280 12.37 2.83 12.50
C SER A 280 11.47 4.07 12.49
N ILE A 281 11.70 4.99 11.54
CA ILE A 281 10.99 6.27 11.43
C ILE A 281 9.84 6.13 10.44
N PHE A 282 8.64 6.46 10.87
CA PHE A 282 7.42 6.44 10.07
C PHE A 282 6.83 7.84 9.95
N LEU A 283 6.20 8.15 8.83
CA LEU A 283 5.51 9.41 8.56
C LEU A 283 4.01 9.21 8.58
N ALA A 284 3.31 10.04 9.33
CA ALA A 284 1.84 10.03 9.38
C ALA A 284 1.29 11.40 9.81
N SER A 285 0.01 11.61 9.57
CA SER A 285 -0.69 12.79 10.08
C SER A 285 -1.01 12.61 11.57
N SER A 286 -0.65 13.60 12.39
CA SER A 286 -0.87 13.58 13.83
C SER A 286 -2.34 13.48 14.26
N ARG A 287 -3.24 14.01 13.43
CA ARG A 287 -4.69 13.90 13.55
C ARG A 287 -5.32 14.06 12.16
N GLU A 288 -6.63 13.91 12.06
CA GLU A 288 -7.32 14.21 10.81
C GLU A 288 -7.02 15.66 10.37
N ASN A 289 -6.48 15.82 9.15
CA ASN A 289 -6.05 17.11 8.59
C ASN A 289 -4.98 17.86 9.42
N GLY A 290 -4.27 17.14 10.29
CA GLY A 290 -3.18 17.68 11.12
C GLY A 290 -1.87 17.87 10.36
N PRO A 291 -0.82 18.35 11.06
CA PRO A 291 0.54 18.32 10.53
C PRO A 291 1.06 16.89 10.39
N ILE A 292 1.97 16.70 9.43
CA ILE A 292 2.76 15.48 9.27
C ILE A 292 3.83 15.48 10.37
N ASN A 293 3.90 14.38 11.11
CA ASN A 293 4.96 14.12 12.09
C ASN A 293 5.75 12.87 11.70
N ALA A 294 6.93 12.73 12.27
CA ALA A 294 7.69 11.50 12.22
C ALA A 294 7.58 10.75 13.55
N TYR A 295 7.54 9.43 13.48
CA TYR A 295 7.33 8.53 14.61
C TYR A 295 8.42 7.48 14.60
N ASP A 296 9.28 7.46 15.62
CA ASP A 296 10.22 6.37 15.84
C ASP A 296 9.54 5.27 16.63
N ILE A 297 9.19 4.16 15.97
CA ILE A 297 8.33 3.11 16.51
C ILE A 297 9.14 1.81 16.64
N HIS A 298 9.20 1.28 17.86
CA HIS A 298 9.87 0.00 18.16
C HIS A 298 8.92 -0.95 18.89
N VAL A 299 8.98 -2.22 18.51
CA VAL A 299 8.32 -3.33 19.23
C VAL A 299 9.41 -4.26 19.73
N SER A 300 9.43 -4.52 21.04
CA SER A 300 10.41 -5.38 21.69
C SER A 300 9.74 -6.49 22.49
N VAL A 301 10.41 -7.63 22.63
CA VAL A 301 9.95 -8.74 23.48
C VAL A 301 10.60 -8.59 24.84
N SER A 302 9.81 -8.53 25.91
CA SER A 302 10.36 -8.53 27.27
C SER A 302 11.06 -9.87 27.58
N SER A 303 12.28 -9.78 28.12
CA SER A 303 13.02 -10.94 28.63
C SER A 303 12.28 -11.54 29.85
N PRO A 304 12.19 -12.88 29.96
CA PRO A 304 11.50 -13.56 31.06
C PRO A 304 12.20 -13.46 32.43
N GLU A 305 13.24 -12.64 32.61
CA GLU A 305 14.07 -12.63 33.82
C GLU A 305 13.39 -12.07 35.10
N ASN A 306 12.14 -11.63 35.07
CA ASN A 306 11.47 -11.06 36.26
C ASN A 306 10.03 -11.54 36.53
N ILE A 307 9.63 -12.75 36.11
CA ILE A 307 8.31 -13.28 36.47
C ILE A 307 8.41 -14.66 37.10
N SER A 308 8.39 -14.69 38.43
CA SER A 308 8.11 -15.87 39.23
C SER A 308 6.61 -16.17 39.23
N SER A 309 6.08 -16.72 38.14
CA SER A 309 4.82 -17.48 38.17
C SER A 309 4.63 -18.27 36.88
N VAL A 310 4.31 -19.54 37.06
CA VAL A 310 4.08 -20.53 36.01
C VAL A 310 2.71 -20.25 35.37
N ALA A 311 2.68 -19.55 34.22
CA ALA A 311 1.72 -19.71 33.12
C ALA A 311 1.77 -18.55 32.11
N ASP A 312 2.85 -18.46 31.31
CA ASP A 312 2.81 -18.11 29.88
C ASP A 312 4.25 -18.02 29.37
N LYS A 313 4.68 -18.97 28.53
CA LYS A 313 5.99 -18.90 27.88
C LYS A 313 5.89 -18.09 26.58
N GLY A 314 5.53 -16.82 26.71
CA GLY A 314 5.62 -15.81 25.67
C GLY A 314 5.97 -14.49 26.31
N GLY A 315 7.16 -13.94 26.04
CA GLY A 315 7.53 -12.62 26.56
C GLY A 315 6.50 -11.58 26.13
N ALA A 316 6.05 -10.74 27.06
CA ALA A 316 5.10 -9.67 26.74
C ALA A 316 5.75 -8.69 25.74
N LEU A 317 5.04 -8.37 24.67
CA LEU A 317 5.48 -7.35 23.71
C LEU A 317 5.39 -5.96 24.36
N LYS A 318 6.39 -5.12 24.11
CA LYS A 318 6.45 -3.73 24.58
C LYS A 318 6.61 -2.79 23.40
N LEU A 319 5.74 -1.79 23.35
CA LEU A 319 5.76 -0.70 22.37
C LEU A 319 6.56 0.49 22.91
N SER A 320 7.37 1.13 22.07
CA SER A 320 7.89 2.47 22.35
C SER A 320 7.72 3.36 21.13
N ILE A 321 7.20 4.57 21.34
CA ILE A 321 6.99 5.55 20.29
C ILE A 321 7.62 6.88 20.71
N THR A 322 8.51 7.41 19.89
CA THR A 322 9.01 8.79 20.04
C THR A 322 8.48 9.63 18.88
N VAL A 323 7.92 10.81 19.17
CA VAL A 323 7.32 11.69 18.16
C VAL A 323 8.25 12.86 17.87
N PHE A 324 8.43 13.16 16.59
CA PHE A 324 9.21 14.29 16.10
C PHE A 324 8.34 15.16 15.21
N SER A 325 8.34 16.46 15.47
CA SER A 325 7.67 17.43 14.59
C SER A 325 8.45 17.56 13.28
N ILE A 326 7.75 17.65 12.15
CA ILE A 326 8.36 17.93 10.85
C ILE A 326 8.09 19.37 10.47
N ARG A 327 9.17 20.14 10.29
CA ARG A 327 9.10 21.54 9.92
C ARG A 327 9.86 21.81 8.63
N ASN A 328 9.38 22.79 7.86
CA ASN A 328 10.13 23.33 6.74
C ASN A 328 11.31 24.20 7.23
N LYS A 329 12.15 24.66 6.30
CA LYS A 329 13.27 25.59 6.57
C LYS A 329 12.88 26.91 7.25
N HIS A 330 11.60 27.29 7.19
CA HIS A 330 11.06 28.49 7.82
C HIS A 330 10.48 28.23 9.21
N GLY A 331 10.57 26.99 9.71
CA GLY A 331 10.04 26.59 11.03
C GLY A 331 8.53 26.34 11.03
N GLU A 332 7.89 26.26 9.87
CA GLU A 332 6.46 26.01 9.75
C GLU A 332 6.19 24.51 9.62
N ASP A 333 5.09 24.05 10.21
CA ASP A 333 4.67 22.65 10.12
C ASP A 333 4.29 22.29 8.68
N VAL A 334 4.68 21.09 8.25
CA VAL A 334 4.23 20.55 6.96
C VAL A 334 2.81 19.98 7.15
N SER A 335 1.82 20.63 6.54
CA SER A 335 0.40 20.32 6.76
C SER A 335 -0.12 19.24 5.83
N ALA A 336 -0.66 18.15 6.38
CA ALA A 336 -1.14 16.98 5.65
C ALA A 336 -2.52 17.17 4.95
N LYS A 337 -2.96 18.38 4.59
CA LYS A 337 -4.38 18.75 4.28
C LYS A 337 -5.13 17.73 3.37
N LYS A 338 -5.76 16.70 3.95
CA LYS A 338 -6.28 15.51 3.23
C LYS A 338 -5.31 14.95 2.19
N SER A 339 -4.03 14.87 2.52
CA SER A 339 -2.99 14.40 1.62
C SER A 339 -2.69 12.92 1.81
N ILE A 340 -2.11 12.34 0.76
CA ILE A 340 -1.56 11.00 0.79
C ILE A 340 -0.04 11.13 0.84
N ILE A 341 0.58 10.47 1.80
CA ILE A 341 2.02 10.51 2.04
C ILE A 341 2.60 9.20 1.56
N THR A 342 3.73 9.24 0.86
CA THR A 342 4.50 8.05 0.54
C THR A 342 5.99 8.33 0.60
N SER A 343 6.78 7.32 0.97
CA SER A 343 8.23 7.44 1.02
C SER A 343 8.80 7.39 -0.39
N LEU A 344 9.78 8.25 -0.64
CA LEU A 344 10.62 8.23 -1.82
C LEU A 344 12.03 7.76 -1.40
N GLY A 345 12.14 6.78 -0.51
CA GLY A 345 13.40 6.25 0.02
C GLY A 345 13.93 6.92 1.29
N LYS A 346 15.21 6.69 1.59
CA LYS A 346 15.83 6.97 2.91
C LYS A 346 15.78 8.41 3.39
N LYS A 347 15.92 9.38 2.47
CA LYS A 347 15.99 10.81 2.80
C LYS A 347 14.81 11.61 2.24
N HIS A 348 13.93 10.99 1.45
CA HIS A 348 12.92 11.71 0.70
C HIS A 348 11.53 11.10 0.93
N PHE A 349 10.52 11.95 0.89
CA PHE A 349 9.12 11.55 0.84
C PHE A 349 8.36 12.55 -0.01
N CYS A 350 7.14 12.18 -0.39
CA CYS A 350 6.24 13.11 -1.05
C CYS A 350 4.87 13.13 -0.41
N GLU A 351 4.21 14.24 -0.64
CA GLU A 351 2.85 14.52 -0.26
C GLU A 351 2.03 14.81 -1.52
N LEU A 352 0.93 14.07 -1.70
CA LEU A 352 -0.02 14.29 -2.77
C LEU A 352 -1.27 14.95 -2.21
N LEU A 353 -1.48 16.21 -2.58
CA LEU A 353 -2.65 17.01 -2.26
C LEU A 353 -3.64 16.99 -3.43
N SER A 354 -4.94 16.97 -3.11
CA SER A 354 -6.00 17.01 -4.10
C SER A 354 -7.03 18.09 -3.75
N PHE A 355 -7.41 18.86 -4.76
CA PHE A 355 -8.37 19.95 -4.61
C PHE A 355 -9.40 19.89 -5.74
N GLU A 356 -10.67 19.88 -5.34
CA GLU A 356 -11.79 19.87 -6.26
C GLU A 356 -12.05 21.28 -6.81
N GLY A 357 -12.29 21.38 -8.11
CA GLY A 357 -12.64 22.65 -8.74
C GLY A 357 -14.07 23.07 -8.43
N CYS A 358 -14.26 24.24 -7.81
CA CYS A 358 -15.59 24.81 -7.52
C CYS A 358 -16.19 25.63 -8.70
N GLY A 359 -17.50 25.84 -8.67
CA GLY A 359 -18.21 26.81 -9.51
C GLY A 359 -18.60 26.29 -10.90
N ARG A 360 -18.22 27.00 -11.98
CA ARG A 360 -18.65 26.73 -13.38
C ARG A 360 -18.18 25.40 -13.98
N TYR A 361 -17.49 24.58 -13.20
CA TYR A 361 -16.92 23.31 -13.63
C TYR A 361 -17.59 22.12 -12.96
N LEU A 362 -18.76 22.33 -12.35
CA LEU A 362 -19.60 21.25 -11.86
C LEU A 362 -20.27 20.51 -13.04
N VAL A 363 -20.28 19.19 -12.96
CA VAL A 363 -21.03 18.28 -13.81
C VAL A 363 -22.31 17.94 -13.06
N TYR A 364 -23.46 18.26 -13.66
CA TYR A 364 -24.76 17.99 -13.05
C TYR A 364 -25.24 16.60 -13.44
N ASP A 365 -25.56 15.79 -12.43
CA ASP A 365 -26.17 14.48 -12.57
C ASP A 365 -27.69 14.56 -12.65
N LYS A 366 -28.25 14.08 -13.76
CA LYS A 366 -29.70 14.08 -13.96
C LYS A 366 -30.40 12.95 -13.18
N GLU A 367 -29.70 11.85 -12.92
CA GLU A 367 -30.23 10.67 -12.26
C GLU A 367 -30.25 10.88 -10.74
N THR A 368 -29.10 11.23 -10.14
CA THR A 368 -29.03 11.50 -8.69
C THR A 368 -29.47 12.91 -8.32
N LYS A 369 -29.62 13.82 -9.30
CA LYS A 369 -29.94 15.25 -9.09
C LYS A 369 -28.89 16.01 -8.27
N GLU A 370 -27.65 15.56 -8.30
CA GLU A 370 -26.52 16.16 -7.57
C GLU A 370 -25.48 16.76 -8.53
N SER A 371 -24.60 17.63 -8.03
CA SER A 371 -23.55 18.29 -8.83
C SER A 371 -22.16 17.92 -8.33
N TYR A 372 -21.25 17.60 -9.25
CA TYR A 372 -19.93 17.07 -8.91
C TYR A 372 -18.80 17.83 -9.60
N PRO A 373 -17.61 17.92 -9.00
CA PRO A 373 -16.47 18.57 -9.64
C PRO A 373 -16.07 17.86 -10.94
N GLY A 374 -16.07 18.58 -12.07
CA GLY A 374 -15.53 18.11 -13.35
C GLY A 374 -14.03 18.36 -13.53
N LYS A 375 -13.40 19.02 -12.54
CA LYS A 375 -11.98 19.32 -12.52
C LYS A 375 -11.38 18.94 -11.17
N LEU A 376 -10.25 18.26 -11.24
CA LEU A 376 -9.42 17.91 -10.11
C LEU A 376 -8.05 18.56 -10.29
N TYR A 377 -7.61 19.30 -9.28
CA TYR A 377 -6.24 19.81 -9.20
C TYR A 377 -5.46 18.90 -8.26
N VAL A 378 -4.28 18.49 -8.71
CA VAL A 378 -3.39 17.61 -7.98
C VAL A 378 -2.07 18.33 -7.81
N GLN A 379 -1.60 18.42 -6.57
CA GLN A 379 -0.34 19.05 -6.22
C GLN A 379 0.53 18.00 -5.52
N LEU A 380 1.68 17.70 -6.11
CA LEU A 380 2.67 16.79 -5.56
C LEU A 380 3.85 17.60 -5.05
N CYS A 381 4.07 17.55 -3.74
CA CYS A 381 5.22 18.17 -3.08
C CYS A 381 6.22 17.08 -2.71
N THR A 382 7.49 17.27 -3.03
CA THR A 382 8.58 16.36 -2.64
C THR A 382 9.46 17.04 -1.61
N TYR A 383 9.83 16.29 -0.57
CA TYR A 383 10.60 16.79 0.55
C TYR A 383 11.88 15.97 0.73
N GLN A 384 12.96 16.65 1.09
CA GLN A 384 14.22 16.04 1.51
C GLN A 384 14.48 16.34 2.98
N LYS A 385 14.87 15.31 3.75
CA LYS A 385 15.38 15.45 5.11
C LYS A 385 16.80 16.01 5.06
N GLU A 386 17.05 17.14 5.73
CA GLU A 386 18.37 17.79 5.70
C GLU A 386 19.25 17.41 6.91
N SER A 387 18.72 17.46 8.14
CA SER A 387 19.42 16.99 9.36
C SER A 387 18.50 17.08 10.59
N HIS A 388 18.84 16.37 11.67
CA HIS A 388 18.22 16.58 12.98
C HIS A 388 18.74 17.88 13.58
N ALA A 389 17.84 18.81 13.93
CA ALA A 389 18.18 19.93 14.78
C ALA A 389 17.69 19.60 16.20
N LEU A 390 18.63 19.37 17.12
CA LEU A 390 18.35 19.42 18.54
C LEU A 390 18.41 20.89 18.96
N HIS A 391 17.27 21.57 18.94
CA HIS A 391 17.13 22.90 19.56
C HIS A 391 16.18 22.78 20.75
N GLY A 392 16.76 22.68 21.95
CA GLY A 392 16.01 22.58 23.21
C GLY A 392 15.39 21.20 23.49
N GLU A 393 14.37 21.18 24.37
CA GLU A 393 13.65 19.97 24.83
C GLU A 393 12.83 19.25 23.73
N THR A 394 12.69 19.83 22.54
CA THR A 394 11.90 19.26 21.44
C THR A 394 12.79 18.76 20.32
N SER A 395 12.67 17.46 20.00
CA SER A 395 13.37 16.86 18.87
C SER A 395 12.61 17.14 17.57
N GLU A 396 13.25 17.83 16.62
CA GLU A 396 12.63 18.25 15.35
C GLU A 396 13.36 17.66 14.13
N ILE A 397 12.59 17.42 13.06
CA ILE A 397 13.12 17.02 11.76
C ILE A 397 12.87 18.16 10.77
N VAL A 398 13.95 18.76 10.28
CA VAL A 398 13.89 19.81 9.27
C VAL A 398 13.88 19.20 7.87
N VAL A 399 12.93 19.64 7.06
CA VAL A 399 12.79 19.22 5.66
C VAL A 399 12.82 20.42 4.72
N SER A 400 13.29 20.18 3.50
CA SER A 400 13.25 21.14 2.40
C SER A 400 12.35 20.64 1.28
N CYS A 401 11.48 21.51 0.78
CA CYS A 401 10.73 21.24 -0.44
C CYS A 401 11.69 21.26 -1.63
N GLN A 402 11.79 20.14 -2.34
CA GLN A 402 12.67 19.97 -3.49
C GLN A 402 11.94 20.32 -4.79
N GLN A 403 10.69 19.89 -4.89
CA GLN A 403 9.89 20.04 -6.10
C GLN A 403 8.41 20.14 -5.73
N GLU A 404 7.71 21.05 -6.40
CA GLU A 404 6.27 21.21 -6.32
C GLU A 404 5.69 21.11 -7.73
N LEU A 405 4.81 20.12 -7.94
CA LEU A 405 4.21 19.84 -9.24
C LEU A 405 2.71 19.97 -9.17
N THR A 406 2.15 20.93 -9.89
CA THR A 406 0.70 21.09 -10.01
C THR A 406 0.22 20.61 -11.37
N SER A 407 -0.75 19.70 -11.34
CA SER A 407 -1.43 19.14 -12.51
C SER A 407 -2.94 19.28 -12.40
N ARG A 408 -3.61 19.21 -13.55
CA ARG A 408 -5.07 19.28 -13.62
C ARG A 408 -5.61 18.12 -14.43
N ILE A 409 -6.59 17.44 -13.86
CA ILE A 409 -7.32 16.33 -14.46
C ILE A 409 -8.75 16.79 -14.72
N ARG A 410 -9.31 16.38 -15.86
CA ARG A 410 -10.70 16.69 -16.23
C ARG A 410 -11.47 15.39 -16.33
N SER A 411 -12.71 15.43 -15.87
CA SER A 411 -13.66 14.34 -15.99
C SER A 411 -14.95 14.87 -16.60
N SER A 412 -15.47 14.19 -17.63
CA SER A 412 -16.79 14.49 -18.19
C SER A 412 -17.94 13.97 -17.31
N CYS A 413 -17.67 12.94 -16.49
CA CYS A 413 -18.63 12.36 -15.54
C CYS A 413 -18.53 12.95 -14.12
N GLY A 414 -17.56 13.84 -13.90
CA GLY A 414 -17.22 14.32 -12.56
C GLY A 414 -16.30 13.37 -11.78
N PHE A 415 -15.94 13.75 -10.56
CA PHE A 415 -15.15 12.95 -9.63
C PHE A 415 -15.98 12.59 -8.39
N SER A 416 -15.64 11.48 -7.73
CA SER A 416 -16.23 11.07 -6.45
C SER A 416 -15.68 11.90 -5.29
N SER A 417 -16.31 11.80 -4.11
CA SER A 417 -15.70 12.27 -2.86
C SER A 417 -14.46 11.41 -2.56
N ALA A 418 -13.33 12.07 -2.24
CA ALA A 418 -11.99 11.45 -2.23
C ALA A 418 -11.56 10.97 -3.64
N PRO A 419 -11.31 11.92 -4.56
CA PRO A 419 -11.11 11.64 -5.98
C PRO A 419 -9.76 10.98 -6.30
N ILE A 420 -8.85 10.89 -5.33
CA ILE A 420 -7.58 10.15 -5.43
C ILE A 420 -7.57 9.09 -4.34
N VAL A 421 -7.21 7.86 -4.72
CA VAL A 421 -7.26 6.71 -3.81
C VAL A 421 -5.91 6.41 -3.16
N PHE A 422 -4.79 6.68 -3.84
CA PHE A 422 -3.45 6.40 -3.33
C PHE A 422 -2.36 7.22 -4.01
N ALA A 423 -1.17 7.23 -3.40
CA ALA A 423 0.09 7.64 -4.01
C ALA A 423 1.16 6.64 -3.55
N LEU A 424 1.90 6.05 -4.48
CA LEU A 424 2.92 5.04 -4.17
C LEU A 424 4.21 5.35 -4.93
N SER A 425 5.36 5.16 -4.27
CA SER A 425 6.67 5.12 -4.92
C SER A 425 7.06 3.67 -5.20
N ILE A 426 7.70 3.44 -6.35
CA ILE A 426 8.39 2.20 -6.70
C ILE A 426 9.79 2.54 -7.21
#